data_AF-A0A0D7AN77-F1
#
_entry.id   AF-A0A0D7AN77-F1
#
_cell.length_a   1.000
_cell.length_b   1.000
_cell.length_c   1.000
_cell.angle_alpha   90.00
_cell.angle_beta   90.00
_cell.angle_gamma   90.00
#
_symmetry.space_group_name_H-M   'P 1'
#
loop_
_entity.id
_entity.type
_entity.pdbx_description
1 polymer ?
#
loop_
_entity_poly.entity_id
_entity_poly.type
_entity_poly.pdbx_seq_one_letter_code
_entity_poly.pdbx_strand_id
1 'polypeptide(L)' 'NGVTPTHLNATVSSGEYEGEVQMLCQWPTRPLWHDNSTTFDCVTDDESIATWTYEFPAFLVPVY' A
#
# COMPACT_ATOMS: atom_id res chain seq x y z
N ASN A 1 18.73 11.56 7.83
CA ASN A 1 18.30 12.38 6.67
C ASN A 1 16.89 12.92 6.74
N GLY A 2 16.02 12.57 7.71
CA GLY A 2 14.78 13.33 8.03
C GLY A 2 13.71 13.48 6.95
N VAL A 3 13.96 12.98 5.73
CA VAL A 3 13.04 13.01 4.59
C VAL A 3 12.22 11.74 4.59
N THR A 4 10.91 11.88 4.76
CA THR A 4 9.96 10.77 4.59
C THR A 4 9.86 10.43 3.11
N PRO A 5 10.10 9.18 2.70
CA PRO A 5 10.00 8.79 1.30
C PRO A 5 8.54 8.79 0.87
N THR A 6 8.20 9.43 -0.25
CA THR A 6 6.84 9.38 -0.81
C THR A 6 6.50 7.99 -1.35
N HIS A 7 7.51 7.24 -1.80
CA HIS A 7 7.39 5.89 -2.35
C HIS A 7 8.63 5.04 -2.01
N LEU A 8 8.48 3.72 -2.04
CA LEU A 8 9.60 2.77 -1.88
C LEU A 8 9.79 1.93 -3.15
N ASN A 9 11.02 1.80 -3.63
CA ASN A 9 11.34 0.92 -4.76
C ASN A 9 11.29 -0.54 -4.28
N ALA A 10 10.58 -1.39 -5.03
CA ALA A 10 10.46 -2.82 -4.79
C ALA A 10 10.75 -3.59 -6.08
N THR A 11 11.33 -4.79 -5.95
CA THR A 11 11.63 -5.67 -7.09
C THR A 11 10.60 -6.78 -7.17
N VAL A 12 10.02 -6.99 -8.35
CA VAL A 12 9.12 -8.11 -8.61
C VAL A 12 9.94 -9.40 -8.69
N SER A 13 9.69 -10.34 -7.78
CA SER A 13 10.52 -11.55 -7.64
C SER A 13 10.12 -12.71 -8.56
N SER A 14 8.96 -12.64 -9.22
CA SER A 14 8.43 -13.72 -10.05
C SER A 14 7.26 -13.26 -10.90
N GLY A 15 7.00 -13.93 -12.02
CA GLY A 15 5.84 -13.70 -12.89
C GLY A 15 6.21 -12.98 -14.18
N GLU A 16 5.21 -12.45 -14.89
CA GLU A 16 5.41 -11.76 -16.18
C GLU A 16 6.36 -10.57 -16.09
N TYR A 17 6.36 -9.88 -14.94
CA TYR A 17 7.15 -8.68 -14.68
C TYR A 17 8.38 -8.93 -13.78
N GLU A 18 8.88 -10.17 -13.71
CA GLU A 18 10.03 -10.52 -12.87
C GLU A 18 11.26 -9.66 -13.19
N GLY A 19 11.91 -9.15 -12.15
CA GLY A 19 13.09 -8.29 -12.25
C GLY A 19 12.78 -6.80 -12.41
N GLU A 20 11.52 -6.42 -12.64
CA GLU A 20 11.12 -5.01 -12.72
C GLU A 20 11.18 -4.33 -11.35
N VAL A 21 11.51 -3.03 -11.38
CA VAL A 21 11.38 -2.16 -10.21
C VAL A 21 10.02 -1.48 -10.26
N GLN A 22 9.18 -1.76 -9.27
CA GLN A 22 7.89 -1.11 -9.06
C GLN A 22 7.92 -0.26 -7.79
N MET A 23 7.08 0.76 -7.74
CA MET A 23 7.01 1.68 -6.61
C MET A 23 5.88 1.28 -5.67
N LEU A 24 6.13 1.32 -4.36
CA LEU A 24 5.14 1.04 -3.32
C LEU A 24 4.64 2.33 -2.68
N CYS A 25 3.34 2.37 -2.42
CA CYS A 25 2.70 3.41 -1.60
C CYS A 25 2.99 3.20 -0.12
N GLN A 26 3.05 4.31 0.62
CA GLN A 26 3.10 4.26 2.07
C GLN A 26 1.72 3.90 2.62
N TRP A 27 1.64 2.90 3.50
CA TRP A 27 0.42 2.66 4.26
C TRP A 27 0.01 3.94 5.04
N PRO A 28 -1.27 4.32 5.10
CA PRO A 28 -2.48 3.60 4.67
C PRO A 28 -2.92 3.84 3.21
N THR A 29 -2.12 4.53 2.40
CA THR A 29 -2.50 4.76 1.00
C THR A 29 -2.33 3.51 0.15
N ARG A 30 -3.19 3.37 -0.87
CA ARG A 30 -3.13 2.28 -1.84
C ARG A 30 -2.82 2.82 -3.24
N PRO A 31 -2.18 2.03 -4.12
CA PRO A 31 -2.00 2.42 -5.51
C PRO A 31 -3.36 2.40 -6.24
N LEU A 32 -3.67 3.48 -6.95
CA LEU A 32 -4.77 3.57 -7.89
C LEU A 32 -4.20 3.73 -9.29
N TRP A 33 -4.27 2.66 -10.09
CA TRP A 33 -3.76 2.66 -11.46
C TRP A 33 -4.68 3.42 -12.42
N HIS A 34 -4.08 4.20 -13.31
CA HIS A 34 -4.75 4.94 -14.37
C HIS A 34 -3.88 4.96 -15.64
N ASP A 35 -4.30 5.72 -16.66
CA ASP A 35 -3.61 5.82 -17.96
C ASP A 35 -3.28 4.46 -18.57
N ASN A 36 -4.31 3.63 -18.72
CA ASN A 36 -4.20 2.27 -19.24
C ASN A 36 -3.21 1.40 -18.45
N SER A 37 -3.25 1.54 -17.12
CA SER A 37 -2.41 0.80 -16.16
C SER A 37 -0.91 1.05 -16.29
N THR A 38 -0.52 2.20 -16.83
CA THR A 38 0.91 2.57 -16.97
C THR A 38 1.44 3.40 -15.80
N THR A 39 0.55 4.08 -15.08
CA THR A 39 0.88 4.93 -13.93
C THR A 39 -0.12 4.72 -12.79
N PHE A 40 0.27 5.11 -11.58
CA PHE A 40 -0.62 5.08 -10.43
C PHE A 40 -0.38 6.27 -9.51
N ASP A 41 -1.41 6.63 -8.76
CA ASP A 41 -1.34 7.56 -7.64
C ASP A 41 -1.55 6.82 -6.31
N CYS A 42 -0.89 7.28 -5.23
CA CYS A 42 -1.16 6.82 -3.88
C CYS A 42 -2.34 7.58 -3.29
N VAL A 43 -3.49 6.91 -3.16
CA VAL A 43 -4.73 7.52 -2.70
C VAL A 43 -5.14 7.02 -1.33
N THR A 44 -5.81 7.89 -0.56
CA THR A 44 -6.49 7.49 0.67
C THR A 44 -7.88 6.98 0.30
N ASP A 45 -8.20 5.78 0.76
CA ASP A 45 -9.49 5.12 0.53
C ASP A 45 -9.97 4.53 1.85
N ASP A 46 -10.92 5.21 2.47
CA ASP A 46 -11.43 4.88 3.81
C ASP A 46 -12.15 3.53 3.84
N GLU A 47 -12.88 3.18 2.77
CA GLU A 47 -13.55 1.89 2.67
C GLU A 47 -12.53 0.77 2.58
N SER A 48 -11.47 0.95 1.79
CA SER A 48 -10.37 0.00 1.75
C SER A 48 -9.77 -0.19 3.13
N ILE A 49 -9.38 0.88 3.83
CA ILE A 49 -8.77 0.78 5.17
C ILE A 49 -9.67 0.11 6.19
N ALA A 50 -10.97 0.43 6.18
CA ALA A 50 -11.93 -0.22 7.06
C ALA A 50 -11.95 -1.75 6.89
N THR A 51 -11.65 -2.28 5.69
CA THR A 51 -11.56 -3.74 5.49
C THR A 51 -10.29 -4.38 6.06
N TRP A 52 -9.21 -3.61 6.26
CA TRP A 52 -7.95 -4.09 6.83
C TRP A 52 -7.85 -3.85 8.34
N THR A 53 -8.66 -2.92 8.89
CA THR A 53 -8.67 -2.56 10.31
C THR A 53 -9.89 -3.13 11.00
N TYR A 54 -9.69 -4.03 11.97
CA TYR A 54 -10.77 -4.63 12.75
C TYR A 54 -10.81 -4.05 14.17
N GLU A 55 -12.02 -3.75 14.65
CA GLU A 55 -12.24 -3.48 16.07
C GLU A 55 -12.55 -4.80 16.79
N PHE A 56 -11.85 -5.05 17.89
CA PHE A 56 -12.08 -6.20 18.76
C PHE A 56 -12.72 -5.78 20.08
N PRO A 57 -14.02 -5.44 20.10
CA PRO A 57 -14.67 -4.86 21.28
C PRO A 57 -14.75 -5.81 22.49
N ALA A 58 -14.50 -7.11 22.29
CA ALA A 58 -14.50 -8.11 23.34
C ALA A 58 -13.23 -8.06 24.23
N PHE A 59 -12.14 -7.47 23.75
CA PHE A 59 -10.88 -7.41 24.48
C PHE A 59 -10.56 -5.97 24.88
N LEU A 60 -10.34 -5.73 26.18
CA LEU A 60 -9.88 -4.44 26.73
C LEU A 60 -8.35 -4.25 26.60
N VAL A 61 -7.67 -5.14 25.87
CA VAL A 61 -6.24 -5.12 25.63
C VAL A 61 -5.98 -5.16 24.13
N PRO A 62 -4.90 -4.53 23.64
CA PRO A 62 -4.57 -4.56 22.23
C PRO A 62 -4.21 -5.99 21.79
N VAL A 63 -4.75 -6.40 20.65
CA VAL A 63 -4.49 -7.69 20.01
C VAL A 63 -3.65 -7.43 18.77
N TYR A 64 -2.49 -8.07 18.67
CA TYR A 64 -1.49 -7.88 17.61
C TYR A 64 -1.27 -9.18 16.83
#